data_AF-A0A0H5BNY7-F1
#
_entry.id   AF-A0A0H5BNY7-F1
#
_cell.length_a   1.000
_cell.length_b   1.000
_cell.length_c   1.000
_cell.angle_alpha   90.00
_cell.angle_beta   90.00
_cell.angle_gamma   90.00
#
_symmetry.space_group_name_H-M   'P 1'
#
loop_
_entity.id
_entity.type
_entity.pdbx_description
1 polymer ?
#
loop_
_entity_poly.entity_id
_entity_poly.type
_entity_poly.pdbx_seq_one_letter_code
_entity_poly.pdbx_strand_id
1 'polypeptide(L)'
;MTIRSMLAVAGIVVLVESLTGASPVLAGPCSKAIDRMQTHVDAALAAHAAAGPVGDEGNRALMHRQPTPDSIAAAEVNLGDISPEAMDTIVVGMERARQADAVGDAGACEQALGEVRRAIAPRAD
;
A
#
# COMPACT_ATOMS: atom_id res chain seq x y z
N MET A 1 61.42 13.71 41.76
CA MET A 1 60.20 14.50 42.04
C MET A 1 59.01 13.52 41.95
N THR A 2 58.35 13.25 43.09
CA THR A 2 56.98 12.68 43.32
C THR A 2 56.48 11.55 42.40
N ILE A 3 56.32 10.26 42.78
CA ILE A 3 55.50 9.58 43.83
C ILE A 3 53.96 9.67 43.63
N ARG A 4 53.31 8.47 43.60
CA ARG A 4 51.89 8.13 43.89
C ARG A 4 50.85 8.52 42.83
N SER A 5 49.79 7.77 42.50
CA SER A 5 49.06 6.66 43.13
C SER A 5 48.09 6.10 42.06
N MET A 6 48.00 4.78 41.86
CA MET A 6 46.96 3.89 42.42
C MET A 6 45.51 4.17 42.00
N LEU A 7 44.90 3.11 41.48
CA LEU A 7 43.50 2.66 41.59
C LEU A 7 42.72 2.56 40.28
N ALA A 8 42.39 1.29 39.95
CA ALA A 8 41.11 0.78 39.45
C ALA A 8 40.51 1.52 38.24
N VAL A 9 40.25 0.86 37.10
CA VAL A 9 39.12 -0.08 36.97
C VAL A 9 39.51 -1.22 36.02
N ALA A 10 39.82 -2.39 36.59
CA ALA A 10 39.58 -3.66 35.90
C ALA A 10 38.13 -4.04 36.23
N GLY A 11 37.25 -4.11 35.22
CA GLY A 11 35.85 -4.42 35.48
C GLY A 11 34.96 -4.33 34.24
N ILE A 12 35.07 -5.36 33.39
CA ILE A 12 34.01 -5.90 32.51
C ILE A 12 33.24 -4.87 31.66
N VAL A 13 33.68 -4.71 30.40
CA VAL A 13 32.79 -4.24 29.33
C VAL A 13 31.76 -5.35 29.09
N VAL A 14 30.59 -5.27 29.70
CA VAL A 14 29.45 -6.10 29.31
C VAL A 14 28.93 -5.53 28.00
N LEU A 15 29.41 -6.06 26.87
CA LEU A 15 28.71 -5.95 25.59
C LEU A 15 27.37 -6.67 25.76
N VAL A 16 26.34 -5.92 26.12
CA VAL A 16 24.96 -6.39 25.99
C VAL A 16 24.66 -6.35 24.49
N GLU A 17 25.06 -7.39 23.76
CA GLU A 17 24.47 -7.72 22.48
C GLU A 17 22.98 -7.96 22.75
N SER A 18 22.19 -6.91 22.54
CA SER A 18 20.75 -7.01 22.54
C SER A 18 20.37 -7.87 21.35
N LEU A 19 20.32 -9.19 21.57
CA LEU A 19 19.58 -10.14 20.75
C LEU A 19 18.09 -9.77 20.86
N THR A 20 17.68 -8.64 20.28
CA THR A 20 16.30 -8.46 19.87
C THR A 20 16.09 -9.46 18.75
N GLY A 21 15.53 -10.61 19.14
CA GLY A 21 15.23 -11.71 18.25
C GLY A 21 14.55 -11.20 17.00
N ALA A 22 15.15 -11.47 15.85
CA ALA A 22 14.42 -11.54 14.62
C ALA A 22 13.42 -12.70 14.77
N SER A 23 12.26 -12.42 15.37
CA SER A 23 11.09 -13.24 15.14
C SER A 23 10.98 -13.37 13.63
N PRO A 24 11.01 -14.57 13.04
CA PRO A 24 10.68 -14.68 11.64
C PRO A 24 9.29 -14.04 11.52
N VAL A 25 9.21 -12.92 10.81
CA VAL A 25 7.94 -12.44 10.29
C VAL A 25 7.53 -13.54 9.32
N LEU A 26 6.88 -14.57 9.85
CA LEU A 26 6.20 -15.58 9.06
C LEU A 26 5.16 -14.79 8.31
N ALA A 27 5.50 -14.45 7.06
CA ALA A 27 4.55 -13.97 6.09
C ALA A 27 3.32 -14.86 6.21
N GLY A 28 2.15 -14.24 6.35
CA GLY A 28 0.91 -14.98 6.48
C GLY A 28 0.71 -15.90 5.27
N PRO A 29 -0.24 -16.85 5.38
CA PRO A 29 -0.44 -17.88 4.36
C PRO A 29 -0.77 -17.32 2.97
N CYS A 30 -1.16 -16.05 2.89
CA CYS A 30 -1.66 -15.38 1.71
C CYS A 30 -0.76 -14.22 1.23
N SER A 31 0.35 -13.89 1.90
CA SER A 31 1.14 -12.68 1.56
C SER A 31 1.58 -12.63 0.09
N LYS A 32 2.02 -13.76 -0.49
CA LYS A 32 2.37 -13.84 -1.93
C LYS A 32 1.17 -13.62 -2.88
N ALA A 33 -0.03 -13.95 -2.44
CA ALA A 33 -1.24 -13.71 -3.23
C ALA A 33 -1.66 -12.24 -3.16
N ILE A 34 -1.50 -11.62 -1.98
CA ILE A 34 -1.70 -10.17 -1.78
C ILE A 34 -0.74 -9.38 -2.67
N ASP A 35 0.56 -9.69 -2.67
CA ASP A 35 1.55 -8.98 -3.49
C ASP A 35 1.22 -9.05 -4.98
N ARG A 36 0.88 -10.26 -5.46
CA ARG A 36 0.44 -10.44 -6.85
C ARG A 36 -0.82 -9.66 -7.14
N MET A 37 -1.80 -9.64 -6.24
CA MET A 37 -3.02 -8.86 -6.43
C MET A 37 -2.74 -7.36 -6.46
N GLN A 38 -1.83 -6.84 -5.63
CA GLN A 38 -1.41 -5.43 -5.71
C GLN A 38 -0.86 -5.11 -7.09
N THR A 39 0.05 -5.95 -7.61
CA THR A 39 0.58 -5.77 -8.96
C THR A 39 -0.52 -5.80 -10.04
N HIS A 40 -1.54 -6.66 -9.88
CA HIS A 40 -2.68 -6.70 -10.80
C HIS A 40 -3.57 -5.47 -10.71
N VAL A 41 -3.84 -4.97 -9.51
CA VAL A 41 -4.58 -3.72 -9.28
C VAL A 41 -3.83 -2.56 -9.92
N ASP A 42 -2.52 -2.43 -9.67
CA ASP A 42 -1.69 -1.37 -10.22
C ASP A 42 -1.69 -1.41 -11.75
N ALA A 43 -1.54 -2.60 -12.34
CA ALA A 43 -1.59 -2.77 -13.79
C ALA A 43 -2.96 -2.42 -14.38
N ALA A 44 -4.05 -2.79 -13.69
CA ALA A 44 -5.41 -2.48 -14.12
C ALA A 44 -5.70 -0.97 -14.06
N LEU A 45 -5.27 -0.30 -12.99
CA LEU A 45 -5.38 1.15 -12.84
C LEU A 45 -4.54 1.89 -13.88
N ALA A 46 -3.29 1.45 -14.13
CA ALA A 46 -2.46 2.03 -15.17
C ALA A 46 -3.07 1.85 -16.57
N ALA A 47 -3.66 0.68 -16.84
CA ALA A 47 -4.37 0.44 -18.10
C ALA A 47 -5.62 1.31 -18.24
N HIS A 48 -6.40 1.49 -17.16
CA HIS A 48 -7.55 2.41 -17.15
C HIS A 48 -7.11 3.85 -17.38
N ALA A 49 -6.10 4.34 -16.66
CA ALA A 49 -5.58 5.70 -16.84
C ALA A 49 -5.03 5.93 -18.26
N ALA A 50 -4.42 4.91 -18.88
CA ALA A 50 -3.92 5.00 -20.25
C ALA A 50 -5.02 4.93 -21.32
N ALA A 51 -6.11 4.20 -21.07
CA ALA A 51 -7.26 4.08 -21.96
C ALA A 51 -8.35 5.12 -21.71
N GLY A 52 -8.27 5.84 -20.58
CA GLY A 52 -9.27 6.76 -20.09
C GLY A 52 -9.48 7.94 -21.05
N PRO A 53 -10.70 8.52 -21.05
CA PRO A 53 -10.98 9.68 -21.87
C PRO A 53 -10.19 10.88 -21.38
N VAL A 54 -9.70 11.66 -22.35
CA VAL A 54 -9.09 12.96 -22.08
C VAL A 54 -10.17 14.02 -22.02
N GLY A 55 -10.07 14.93 -21.05
CA GLY A 55 -10.95 16.09 -20.95
C GLY A 55 -10.45 17.24 -21.81
N ASP A 56 -11.39 18.06 -22.29
CA ASP A 56 -11.05 19.34 -22.92
C ASP A 56 -10.44 20.30 -21.88
N GLU A 57 -9.48 21.13 -22.33
CA GLU A 57 -8.93 22.18 -21.49
C GLU A 57 -10.01 23.21 -21.13
N GLY A 58 -10.38 23.29 -19.86
CA GLY A 58 -11.32 24.28 -19.36
C GLY A 58 -10.65 25.61 -19.00
N ASN A 59 -11.43 26.71 -18.98
CA ASN A 59 -10.94 28.06 -18.62
C ASN A 59 -10.16 28.14 -17.29
N ARG A 60 -10.39 27.23 -16.34
CA ARG A 60 -9.66 27.20 -15.06
C ARG A 60 -8.18 26.88 -15.24
N ALA A 61 -7.83 26.05 -16.23
CA ALA A 61 -6.44 25.72 -16.56
C ALA A 61 -5.65 26.95 -17.06
N LEU A 62 -6.34 27.87 -17.74
CA LEU A 62 -5.75 29.10 -18.28
C LEU A 62 -5.50 30.20 -17.23
N MET A 63 -6.04 30.05 -16.01
CA MET A 63 -6.02 31.12 -15.00
C MET A 63 -4.71 31.20 -14.19
N HIS A 64 -3.66 30.48 -14.61
CA HIS A 64 -2.36 30.38 -13.91
C HIS A 64 -2.48 30.04 -12.42
N ARG A 65 -3.58 29.39 -12.02
CA ARG A 65 -3.76 28.83 -10.68
C ARG A 65 -3.58 27.33 -10.77
N GLN A 66 -2.83 26.78 -9.82
CA GLN A 66 -2.67 25.34 -9.73
C GLN A 66 -4.02 24.70 -9.37
N PRO A 67 -4.37 23.57 -10.00
CA PRO A 67 -5.50 22.76 -9.56
C PRO A 67 -5.36 22.40 -8.08
N THR A 68 -6.48 22.40 -7.36
CA THR A 68 -6.53 21.81 -6.02
C THR A 68 -6.80 20.31 -6.14
N PRO A 69 -6.41 19.49 -5.14
CA PRO A 69 -6.72 18.06 -5.13
C PRO A 69 -8.21 17.76 -5.40
N ASP A 70 -9.12 18.46 -4.73
CA ASP A 70 -10.57 18.28 -4.94
C ASP A 70 -11.01 18.60 -6.38
N SER A 71 -10.38 19.60 -7.02
CA SER A 71 -10.71 19.95 -8.41
C SER A 71 -10.22 18.93 -9.42
N ILE A 72 -9.10 18.25 -9.13
CA ILE A 72 -8.59 17.15 -9.94
C ILE A 72 -9.53 15.96 -9.80
N ALA A 73 -9.87 15.55 -8.58
CA ALA A 73 -10.77 14.44 -8.32
C ALA A 73 -12.15 14.64 -8.97
N ALA A 74 -12.70 15.86 -8.91
CA ALA A 74 -13.96 16.18 -9.59
C ALA A 74 -13.85 16.08 -11.12
N ALA A 75 -12.71 16.45 -11.70
CA ALA A 75 -12.49 16.30 -13.14
C ALA A 75 -12.38 14.82 -13.54
N GLU A 76 -11.67 14.00 -12.76
CA GLU A 76 -11.52 12.55 -12.97
C GLU A 76 -12.87 11.82 -12.90
N VAL A 77 -13.73 12.18 -11.95
CA VAL A 77 -15.11 11.63 -11.86
C VAL A 77 -15.94 12.01 -13.10
N ASN A 78 -15.86 13.26 -13.56
CA ASN A 78 -16.60 13.71 -14.74
C ASN A 78 -16.13 13.04 -16.04
N LEU A 79 -14.87 12.60 -16.09
CA LEU A 79 -14.33 11.84 -17.20
C LEU A 79 -14.86 10.41 -17.25
N GLY A 80 -15.55 9.92 -16.21
CA GLY A 80 -16.05 8.56 -16.19
C GLY A 80 -14.91 7.53 -16.15
N ASP A 81 -13.83 7.88 -15.45
CA ASP A 81 -12.79 6.93 -15.04
C ASP A 81 -13.38 5.85 -14.13
N ILE A 82 -12.55 4.98 -13.57
CA ILE A 82 -12.97 3.86 -12.73
C ILE A 82 -14.03 4.28 -11.68
N SER A 83 -15.15 3.57 -11.64
CA SER A 83 -16.29 3.97 -10.78
C SER A 83 -15.89 4.03 -9.31
N PRO A 84 -16.33 5.02 -8.53
CA PRO A 84 -16.02 5.13 -7.10
C PRO A 84 -16.35 3.85 -6.30
N GLU A 85 -17.42 3.15 -6.66
CA GLU A 85 -17.82 1.89 -6.04
C GLU A 85 -16.83 0.75 -6.30
N ALA A 86 -16.23 0.72 -7.49
CA ALA A 86 -15.17 -0.24 -7.82
C ALA A 86 -13.90 0.07 -7.03
N MET A 87 -13.52 1.35 -6.90
CA MET A 87 -12.38 1.75 -6.06
C MET A 87 -12.58 1.38 -4.60
N ASP A 88 -13.76 1.64 -4.05
CA ASP A 88 -14.08 1.26 -2.67
C ASP A 88 -13.96 -0.26 -2.48
N THR A 89 -14.50 -1.04 -3.42
CA THR A 89 -14.39 -2.51 -3.42
C THR A 89 -12.92 -2.98 -3.44
N ILE A 90 -12.07 -2.35 -4.26
CA ILE A 90 -10.64 -2.66 -4.33
C ILE A 90 -9.95 -2.36 -3.00
N VAL A 91 -10.15 -1.15 -2.45
CA VAL A 91 -9.51 -0.70 -1.21
C VAL A 91 -9.93 -1.57 -0.03
N VAL A 92 -11.24 -1.75 0.16
CA VAL A 92 -11.81 -2.55 1.25
C VAL A 92 -11.43 -4.02 1.10
N GLY A 93 -11.48 -4.58 -0.12
CA GLY A 93 -11.11 -5.97 -0.37
C GLY A 93 -9.64 -6.25 -0.10
N MET A 94 -8.73 -5.37 -0.54
CA MET A 94 -7.30 -5.51 -0.26
C MET A 94 -6.99 -5.39 1.24
N GLU A 95 -7.72 -4.53 1.95
CA GLU A 95 -7.58 -4.38 3.39
C GLU A 95 -8.07 -5.61 4.16
N ARG A 96 -9.22 -6.16 3.78
CA ARG A 96 -9.72 -7.44 4.32
C ARG A 96 -8.73 -8.58 4.08
N ALA A 97 -8.13 -8.65 2.89
CA ALA A 97 -7.12 -9.67 2.58
C ALA A 97 -5.90 -9.56 3.50
N ARG A 98 -5.38 -8.35 3.74
CA ARG A 98 -4.28 -8.11 4.68
C ARG A 98 -4.63 -8.49 6.12
N GLN A 99 -5.84 -8.16 6.56
CA GLN A 99 -6.30 -8.51 7.91
C GLN A 99 -6.44 -10.02 8.08
N ALA A 100 -7.00 -10.72 7.09
CA ALA A 100 -7.11 -12.18 7.07
C ALA A 100 -5.73 -12.87 7.06
N ASP A 101 -4.79 -12.36 6.26
CA ASP A 101 -3.41 -12.84 6.22
C ASP A 101 -2.72 -12.70 7.59
N ALA A 102 -2.91 -11.55 8.26
CA ALA A 102 -2.31 -11.27 9.57
C ALA A 102 -2.79 -12.21 10.67
N VAL A 103 -4.01 -12.75 10.57
CA VAL A 103 -4.56 -13.73 11.54
C VAL A 103 -4.44 -15.18 11.06
N GLY A 104 -3.84 -15.42 9.89
CA GLY A 104 -3.64 -16.76 9.33
C GLY A 104 -4.88 -17.38 8.66
N ASP A 105 -5.91 -16.58 8.36
CA ASP A 105 -7.13 -17.05 7.69
C ASP A 105 -6.95 -17.02 6.16
N ALA A 106 -6.47 -18.13 5.61
CA ALA A 106 -6.27 -18.28 4.17
C ALA A 106 -7.59 -18.18 3.38
N GLY A 107 -8.69 -18.72 3.91
CA GLY A 107 -9.97 -18.76 3.22
C GLY A 107 -10.61 -17.37 3.10
N ALA A 108 -10.61 -16.61 4.19
CA ALA A 108 -11.07 -15.22 4.17
C ALA A 108 -10.19 -14.34 3.27
N CYS A 109 -8.86 -14.58 3.24
CA CYS A 109 -7.98 -13.86 2.34
C CYS A 109 -8.32 -14.12 0.87
N GLU A 110 -8.44 -15.39 0.48
CA GLU A 110 -8.78 -15.76 -0.90
C GLU A 110 -10.13 -15.21 -1.34
N GLN A 111 -11.13 -15.23 -0.46
CA GLN A 111 -12.43 -14.63 -0.71
C GLN A 111 -12.31 -13.13 -0.98
N ALA A 112 -11.60 -12.39 -0.12
CA ALA A 112 -11.39 -10.95 -0.27
C ALA A 112 -10.63 -10.62 -1.57
N LEU A 113 -9.59 -11.38 -1.91
CA LEU A 113 -8.87 -11.22 -3.18
C LEU A 113 -9.77 -11.55 -4.40
N GLY A 114 -10.73 -12.46 -4.27
CA GLY A 114 -11.73 -12.75 -5.29
C GLY A 114 -12.74 -11.62 -5.52
N GLU A 115 -13.06 -10.84 -4.49
CA GLU A 115 -13.84 -9.60 -4.61
C GLU A 115 -13.05 -8.54 -5.39
N VAL A 116 -11.79 -8.30 -5.01
CA VAL A 116 -10.91 -7.35 -5.70
C VAL A 116 -10.74 -7.72 -7.17
N ARG A 117 -10.51 -9.01 -7.47
CA ARG A 117 -10.34 -9.49 -8.85
C ARG A 117 -11.56 -9.17 -9.72
N ARG A 118 -12.77 -9.29 -9.18
CA ARG A 118 -14.00 -8.97 -9.91
C ARG A 118 -14.14 -7.46 -10.14
N ALA A 119 -13.70 -6.64 -9.17
CA ALA A 119 -13.76 -5.19 -9.28
C ALA A 119 -12.80 -4.62 -10.34
N ILE A 120 -11.64 -5.25 -10.56
CA ILE A 120 -10.66 -4.84 -11.59
C ILE A 120 -10.85 -5.52 -12.95
N ALA A 121 -11.82 -6.44 -13.08
CA ALA A 121 -12.06 -7.12 -14.34
C ALA A 121 -12.64 -6.12 -15.37
N PRO A 122 -12.22 -6.18 -16.65
CA PRO A 122 -12.83 -5.38 -17.70
C PRO A 122 -14.34 -5.63 -17.73
N ARG A 123 -15.15 -4.57 -17.76
CA ARG A 123 -16.58 -4.70 -18.01
C ARG A 123 -16.78 -5.04 -19.48
N ALA A 124 -17.55 -6.10 -19.74
CA ALA A 124 -18.00 -6.45 -21.07
C ALA A 124 -19.33 -5.73 -21.29
N ASP A 125 -19.23 -4.53 -21.83
CA ASP A 125 -20.38 -3.72 -22.25
C ASP A 125 -20.87 -4.17 -23.64
#